data_AF-A0A6J1N5Y3-F1
#
_entry.id   AF-A0A6J1N5Y3-F1
#
_cell.length_a   1.000
_cell.length_b   1.000
_cell.length_c   1.000
_cell.angle_alpha   90.00
_cell.angle_beta   90.00
_cell.angle_gamma   90.00
#
_symmetry.space_group_name_H-M   'P 1'
#
loop_
_entity.id
_entity.type
_entity.pdbx_description
1 polymer ?
#
loop_
_entity_poly.entity_id
_entity_poly.type
_entity_poly.pdbx_seq_one_letter_code
_entity_poly.pdbx_strand_id
1 'polypeptide(L)'
;MADDASSSSACTGNLIDNSINQDELIMKQQREIEKEISESIPLVGDLEPLSSLEKEYNEDPVYLLKIKDLTAKYKSMRRTRPDGNCFFRAFSYAYLEHLLTNKEEFDKFYEIAKNSKEILVALGFPQFTVEDFYETFMEVVQRVGEHAGGSPDELDSIREELHSKFNKQAYSDYIVVYLRLITSGQLQTQHDFYQNFIEGPRTVTEFCRQEVEPMYKESDHIHIIALSNALNAGVRVKYMDRGEGSQVIAHDFPDGVKPLVHLLYRPGHYDILYA
;
A
#
# COMPACT_ATOMS: atom_id res chain seq x y z
N MET A 1 58.04 12.85 -67.41
CA MET A 1 56.86 11.99 -67.25
C MET A 1 56.85 11.56 -65.79
N ALA A 2 55.87 11.80 -64.95
CA ALA A 2 54.69 12.67 -64.93
C ALA A 2 54.25 12.69 -63.45
N ASP A 3 53.53 13.73 -63.05
CA ASP A 3 52.76 13.82 -61.82
C ASP A 3 51.88 12.57 -61.57
N ASP A 4 51.55 12.22 -60.33
CA ASP A 4 50.26 12.65 -59.75
C ASP A 4 50.01 12.13 -58.32
N ALA A 5 49.28 12.94 -57.57
CA ALA A 5 48.69 12.63 -56.29
C ALA A 5 47.28 12.03 -56.47
N SER A 6 46.88 11.06 -55.65
CA SER A 6 45.47 10.72 -55.32
C SER A 6 45.49 9.72 -54.15
N SER A 7 44.95 9.99 -52.95
CA SER A 7 43.60 10.34 -52.48
C SER A 7 42.70 9.12 -52.18
N SER A 8 42.11 9.17 -50.96
CA SER A 8 41.00 8.35 -50.41
C SER A 8 41.33 6.87 -50.09
N SER A 9 40.89 6.26 -49.00
CA SER A 9 39.59 6.40 -48.33
C SER A 9 39.71 6.11 -46.83
N ALA A 10 39.24 7.06 -46.02
CA ALA A 10 38.97 6.86 -44.60
C ALA A 10 37.67 6.04 -44.47
N CYS A 11 37.77 4.82 -43.95
CA CYS A 11 36.61 4.12 -43.40
C CYS A 11 36.45 4.52 -41.94
N THR A 12 35.99 5.76 -41.71
CA THR A 12 35.31 6.11 -40.47
C THR A 12 34.00 5.33 -40.42
N GLY A 13 34.06 4.13 -39.86
CA GLY A 13 32.88 3.44 -39.38
C GLY A 13 32.31 4.24 -38.21
N ASN A 14 31.36 5.12 -38.51
CA ASN A 14 30.42 5.64 -37.52
C ASN A 14 29.70 4.43 -36.91
N LEU A 15 30.20 3.95 -35.77
CA LEU A 15 29.36 3.25 -34.80
C LEU A 15 28.44 4.33 -34.25
N ILE A 16 27.32 4.52 -34.95
CA ILE A 16 26.16 5.24 -34.43
C ILE A 16 25.79 4.45 -33.17
N ASP A 17 26.06 5.07 -32.02
CA ASP A 17 25.56 4.69 -30.71
C ASP A 17 24.03 4.69 -30.79
N ASN A 18 23.49 3.53 -31.15
CA ASN A 18 22.07 3.26 -31.27
C ASN A 18 21.61 2.45 -30.05
N SER A 19 22.21 2.73 -28.88
CA SER A 19 21.59 2.40 -27.61
C SER A 19 20.45 3.40 -27.39
N ILE A 20 19.27 3.10 -27.95
CA ILE A 20 18.05 3.69 -27.42
C ILE A 20 18.12 3.47 -25.92
N ASN A 21 18.08 4.54 -25.13
CA ASN A 21 18.27 4.49 -23.69
C ASN A 21 17.21 3.56 -23.08
N GLN A 22 17.61 2.32 -22.83
CA GLN A 22 16.69 1.23 -22.49
C GLN A 22 15.96 1.54 -21.18
N ASP A 23 16.62 2.25 -20.27
CA ASP A 23 16.03 2.74 -19.02
C ASP A 23 14.93 3.78 -19.30
N GLU A 24 15.13 4.67 -20.27
CA GLU A 24 14.12 5.66 -20.65
C GLU A 24 12.87 4.99 -21.26
N LEU A 25 13.06 3.93 -22.06
CA LEU A 25 11.96 3.13 -22.58
C LEU A 25 11.19 2.40 -21.47
N ILE A 26 11.89 1.79 -20.51
CA ILE A 26 11.28 1.10 -19.36
C ILE A 26 10.47 2.11 -18.52
N MET A 27 11.07 3.27 -18.21
CA MET A 27 10.40 4.33 -17.45
C MET A 27 9.19 4.88 -18.19
N LYS A 28 9.24 4.98 -19.53
CA LYS A 28 8.10 5.39 -20.35
C LYS A 28 6.98 4.35 -20.31
N GLN A 29 7.30 3.07 -20.52
CA GLN A 29 6.33 1.99 -20.47
C GLN A 29 5.64 1.92 -19.10
N GLN A 30 6.41 2.04 -18.02
CA GLN A 30 5.88 2.06 -16.66
C GLN A 30 4.87 3.20 -16.46
N ARG A 31 5.22 4.43 -16.89
CA ARG A 31 4.30 5.58 -16.81
C ARG A 31 3.03 5.40 -17.63
N GLU A 32 3.12 4.74 -18.78
CA GLU A 32 1.95 4.44 -19.63
C GLU A 32 1.00 3.46 -18.94
N ILE A 33 1.54 2.40 -18.34
CA ILE A 33 0.77 1.42 -17.54
C ILE A 33 0.13 2.10 -16.32
N GLU A 34 0.93 2.87 -15.56
CA GLU A 34 0.43 3.60 -14.39
C GLU A 34 -0.69 4.58 -14.76
N LYS A 35 -0.55 5.26 -15.91
CA LYS A 35 -1.56 6.17 -16.42
C LYS A 35 -2.86 5.45 -16.75
N GLU A 36 -2.81 4.36 -17.53
CA GLU A 36 -3.97 3.55 -17.89
C GLU A 36 -4.73 3.04 -16.66
N ILE A 37 -3.99 2.53 -15.66
CA ILE A 37 -4.54 2.10 -14.37
C ILE A 37 -5.18 3.29 -13.65
N SER A 38 -4.51 4.44 -13.58
CA SER A 38 -5.00 5.60 -12.84
C SER A 38 -6.26 6.24 -13.44
N GLU A 39 -6.42 6.16 -14.76
CA GLU A 39 -7.59 6.65 -15.50
C GLU A 39 -8.79 5.73 -15.33
N SER A 40 -8.55 4.44 -15.09
CA SER A 40 -9.60 3.41 -15.03
C SER A 40 -10.01 3.04 -13.60
N ILE A 41 -9.07 3.11 -12.65
CA ILE A 41 -9.27 2.60 -11.27
C ILE A 41 -9.02 3.75 -10.29
N PRO A 42 -10.00 4.12 -9.46
CA PRO A 42 -9.80 5.11 -8.40
C PRO A 42 -8.79 4.62 -7.36
N LEU A 43 -8.27 5.51 -6.52
CA LEU A 43 -7.32 5.15 -5.47
C LEU A 43 -7.96 4.21 -4.45
N VAL A 44 -9.19 4.55 -4.04
CA VAL A 44 -10.08 3.69 -3.24
C VAL A 44 -11.45 3.72 -3.92
N GLY A 45 -11.96 2.56 -4.31
CA GLY A 45 -13.24 2.43 -4.99
C GLY A 45 -14.46 2.56 -4.07
N ASP A 46 -15.62 2.69 -4.71
CA ASP A 46 -16.92 2.63 -4.04
C ASP A 46 -17.16 1.27 -3.39
N LEU A 47 -18.09 1.25 -2.42
CA LEU A 47 -18.51 0.01 -1.79
C LEU A 47 -19.28 -0.84 -2.80
N GLU A 48 -18.81 -2.05 -3.04
CA GLU A 48 -19.42 -2.97 -4.01
C GLU A 48 -19.74 -4.34 -3.37
N PRO A 49 -20.79 -5.04 -3.87
CA PRO A 49 -21.07 -6.40 -3.44
C PRO A 49 -20.00 -7.36 -3.95
N LEU A 50 -19.72 -8.43 -3.20
CA LEU A 50 -18.75 -9.46 -3.59
C LEU A 50 -19.11 -10.23 -4.87
N SER A 51 -20.36 -10.12 -5.34
CA SER A 51 -20.77 -10.65 -6.65
C SER A 51 -20.06 -9.96 -7.83
N SER A 52 -19.41 -8.81 -7.62
CA SER A 52 -18.50 -8.22 -8.60
C SER A 52 -17.34 -9.16 -8.94
N LEU A 53 -16.79 -9.87 -7.94
CA LEU A 53 -15.71 -10.84 -8.12
C LEU A 53 -16.16 -12.05 -8.92
N GLU A 54 -17.40 -12.51 -8.75
CA GLU A 54 -17.92 -13.65 -9.52
C GLU A 54 -17.90 -13.40 -11.04
N LYS A 55 -18.08 -12.13 -11.45
CA LYS A 55 -17.99 -11.74 -12.86
C LYS A 55 -16.55 -11.75 -13.38
N GLU A 56 -15.59 -11.41 -12.54
CA GLU A 56 -14.15 -11.38 -12.86
C GLU A 56 -13.56 -12.79 -13.00
N TYR A 57 -14.06 -13.74 -12.21
CA TYR A 57 -13.60 -15.13 -12.18
C TYR A 57 -14.63 -16.12 -12.74
N ASN A 58 -15.55 -15.67 -13.60
CA ASN A 58 -16.67 -16.48 -14.12
C ASN A 58 -16.24 -17.78 -14.82
N GLU A 59 -15.01 -17.84 -15.33
CA GLU A 59 -14.41 -18.99 -16.01
C GLU A 59 -13.45 -19.80 -15.12
N ASP A 60 -13.28 -19.44 -13.85
CA ASP A 60 -12.39 -20.15 -12.91
C ASP A 60 -13.17 -20.78 -11.75
N PRO A 61 -13.51 -22.09 -11.84
CA PRO A 61 -14.27 -22.79 -10.80
C PRO A 61 -13.62 -22.77 -9.41
N VAL A 62 -12.28 -22.71 -9.32
CA VAL A 62 -11.57 -22.70 -8.04
C VAL A 62 -11.83 -21.37 -7.33
N TYR A 63 -11.69 -20.26 -8.06
CA TYR A 63 -11.97 -18.94 -7.50
C TYR A 63 -13.46 -18.75 -7.20
N LEU A 64 -14.37 -19.26 -8.04
CA LEU A 64 -15.82 -19.18 -7.77
C LEU A 64 -16.21 -19.88 -6.45
N LEU A 65 -15.60 -21.02 -6.14
CA LEU A 65 -15.82 -21.71 -4.86
C LEU A 65 -15.33 -20.86 -3.68
N LYS A 66 -14.16 -20.23 -3.81
CA LYS A 66 -13.60 -19.35 -2.77
C LYS A 66 -14.42 -18.07 -2.60
N ILE A 67 -14.92 -17.47 -3.68
CA ILE A 67 -15.81 -16.31 -3.63
C ILE A 67 -17.11 -16.68 -2.91
N LYS A 68 -17.67 -17.86 -3.15
CA LYS A 68 -18.85 -18.35 -2.43
C LYS A 68 -18.60 -18.46 -0.91
N ASP A 69 -17.45 -18.98 -0.50
CA ASP A 69 -17.05 -19.02 0.91
C ASP A 69 -16.84 -17.61 1.49
N LEU A 70 -16.29 -16.68 0.71
CA LEU A 70 -16.08 -15.29 1.10
C LEU A 70 -17.41 -14.54 1.30
N THR A 71 -18.36 -14.68 0.38
CA THR A 71 -19.70 -14.08 0.43
C THR A 71 -20.53 -14.58 1.62
N ALA A 72 -20.22 -15.76 2.16
CA ALA A 72 -20.85 -16.23 3.39
C ALA A 72 -20.34 -15.51 4.67
N LYS A 73 -19.19 -14.82 4.59
CA LYS A 73 -18.49 -14.21 5.74
C LYS A 73 -18.46 -12.68 5.68
N TYR A 74 -18.57 -12.11 4.49
CA TYR A 74 -18.49 -10.68 4.23
C TYR A 74 -19.62 -10.25 3.29
N LYS A 75 -20.08 -9.01 3.42
CA LYS A 75 -21.19 -8.47 2.63
C LYS A 75 -20.73 -7.67 1.42
N SER A 76 -19.64 -6.94 1.57
CA SER A 76 -19.15 -5.99 0.56
C SER A 76 -17.64 -5.85 0.62
N MET A 77 -17.10 -5.22 -0.40
CA MET A 77 -15.68 -4.88 -0.51
C MET A 77 -15.50 -3.48 -1.10
N ARG A 78 -14.31 -2.93 -0.94
CA ARG A 78 -13.83 -1.79 -1.73
C ARG A 78 -12.54 -2.16 -2.40
N ARG A 79 -12.44 -1.84 -3.70
CA ARG A 79 -11.21 -2.04 -4.45
C ARG A 79 -10.19 -0.97 -4.12
N THR A 80 -8.90 -1.30 -4.17
CA THR A 80 -7.85 -0.27 -4.20
C THR A 80 -7.10 -0.29 -5.51
N ARG A 81 -6.41 0.80 -5.84
CA ARG A 81 -5.61 0.86 -7.07
C ARG A 81 -4.43 -0.13 -6.98
N PRO A 82 -4.17 -0.96 -8.01
CA PRO A 82 -3.01 -1.85 -8.05
C PRO A 82 -1.73 -1.09 -8.42
N ASP A 83 -1.29 -0.18 -7.56
CA ASP A 83 -0.12 0.69 -7.76
C ASP A 83 1.06 0.31 -6.84
N GLY A 84 1.05 -0.88 -6.24
CA GLY A 84 2.05 -1.27 -5.24
C GLY A 84 1.91 -0.59 -3.87
N ASN A 85 1.00 0.37 -3.71
CA ASN A 85 0.67 0.99 -2.42
C ASN A 85 -0.63 0.44 -1.81
N CYS A 86 -1.29 -0.50 -2.51
CA CYS A 86 -2.59 -1.05 -2.16
C CYS A 86 -2.72 -1.48 -0.69
N PHE A 87 -1.72 -2.14 -0.09
CA PHE A 87 -1.75 -2.52 1.32
C PHE A 87 -1.89 -1.30 2.25
N PHE A 88 -0.97 -0.35 2.18
CA PHE A 88 -0.97 0.84 3.04
C PHE A 88 -2.24 1.68 2.84
N ARG A 89 -2.71 1.78 1.59
CA ARG A 89 -3.91 2.52 1.23
C ARG A 89 -5.17 1.83 1.77
N ALA A 90 -5.29 0.52 1.59
CA ALA A 90 -6.39 -0.30 2.09
C ALA A 90 -6.44 -0.29 3.63
N PHE A 91 -5.30 -0.53 4.27
CA PHE A 91 -5.16 -0.55 5.72
C PHE A 91 -5.61 0.78 6.33
N SER A 92 -5.05 1.89 5.87
CA SER A 92 -5.32 3.20 6.47
C SER A 92 -6.74 3.67 6.26
N TYR A 93 -7.28 3.47 5.06
CA TYR A 93 -8.68 3.79 4.78
C TYR A 93 -9.62 3.01 5.70
N ALA A 94 -9.48 1.68 5.74
CA ALA A 94 -10.34 0.81 6.54
C ALA A 94 -10.19 1.08 8.04
N TYR A 95 -8.97 1.33 8.52
CA TYR A 95 -8.73 1.60 9.93
C TYR A 95 -9.34 2.94 10.34
N LEU A 96 -9.12 4.01 9.57
CA LEU A 96 -9.71 5.32 9.85
C LEU A 96 -11.25 5.28 9.82
N GLU A 97 -11.86 4.55 8.87
CA GLU A 97 -13.31 4.30 8.88
C GLU A 97 -13.78 3.57 10.17
N HIS A 98 -13.01 2.60 10.66
CA HIS A 98 -13.31 1.92 11.92
C HIS A 98 -13.27 2.88 13.12
N LEU A 99 -12.24 3.72 13.19
CA LEU A 99 -12.01 4.66 14.28
C LEU A 99 -13.14 5.70 14.41
N LEU A 100 -13.80 6.08 13.31
CA LEU A 100 -15.01 6.94 13.35
C LEU A 100 -16.11 6.38 14.26
N THR A 101 -16.23 5.06 14.34
CA THR A 101 -17.27 4.39 15.14
C THR A 101 -16.80 3.94 16.52
N ASN A 102 -15.52 4.12 16.85
CA ASN A 102 -14.92 3.59 18.07
C ASN A 102 -13.96 4.61 18.70
N LYS A 103 -14.53 5.48 19.55
CA LYS A 103 -13.80 6.57 20.19
C LYS A 103 -12.65 6.10 21.09
N GLU A 104 -12.84 5.00 21.82
CA GLU A 104 -11.81 4.46 22.70
C GLU A 104 -10.59 3.98 21.90
N GLU A 105 -10.83 3.30 20.78
CA GLU A 105 -9.77 2.86 19.88
C GLU A 105 -9.09 4.05 19.21
N PHE A 106 -9.87 5.07 18.82
CA PHE A 106 -9.32 6.32 18.29
C PHE A 106 -8.34 6.98 19.27
N ASP A 107 -8.70 7.08 20.56
CA ASP A 107 -7.85 7.74 21.55
C ASP A 107 -6.51 7.02 21.74
N LYS A 108 -6.51 5.68 21.71
CA LYS A 108 -5.28 4.88 21.74
C LYS A 108 -4.42 5.11 20.51
N PHE A 109 -5.04 5.04 19.32
CA PHE A 109 -4.36 5.27 18.06
C PHE A 109 -3.80 6.69 17.95
N TYR A 110 -4.55 7.70 18.39
CA TYR A 110 -4.15 9.10 18.30
C TYR A 110 -2.84 9.38 19.04
N GLU A 111 -2.68 8.84 20.25
CA GLU A 111 -1.44 9.00 21.01
C GLU A 111 -0.26 8.30 20.32
N ILE A 112 -0.45 7.14 19.70
CA ILE A 112 0.59 6.48 18.92
C ILE A 112 0.96 7.33 17.69
N ALA A 113 -0.05 7.76 16.91
CA ALA A 113 0.12 8.55 15.71
C ALA A 113 0.85 9.87 15.99
N LYS A 114 0.44 10.59 17.04
CA LYS A 114 1.04 11.86 17.46
C LYS A 114 2.52 11.72 17.85
N ASN A 115 2.87 10.65 18.57
CA ASN A 115 4.25 10.45 19.03
C ASN A 115 5.17 9.81 17.96
N SER A 116 4.59 9.25 16.89
CA SER A 116 5.34 8.53 15.85
C SER A 116 6.41 9.37 15.15
N LYS A 117 6.19 10.69 14.97
CA LYS A 117 7.19 11.57 14.33
C LYS A 117 8.47 11.64 15.15
N GLU A 118 8.36 11.80 16.47
CA GLU A 118 9.52 11.90 17.35
C GLU A 118 10.34 10.61 17.35
N ILE A 119 9.67 9.46 17.26
CA ILE A 119 10.32 8.15 17.11
C ILE A 119 11.13 8.10 15.80
N LEU A 120 10.54 8.53 14.67
CA LEU A 120 11.24 8.57 13.39
C LEU A 120 12.46 9.51 13.44
N VAL A 121 12.33 10.70 14.01
CA VAL A 121 13.45 11.63 14.16
C VAL A 121 14.56 11.04 15.04
N ALA A 122 14.20 10.36 16.13
CA ALA A 122 15.17 9.69 17.01
C ALA A 122 15.92 8.54 16.31
N LEU A 123 15.29 7.89 15.32
CA LEU A 123 15.91 6.88 14.45
C LEU A 123 16.78 7.49 13.33
N GLY A 124 16.89 8.82 13.26
CA GLY A 124 17.74 9.53 12.30
C GLY A 124 17.07 9.90 10.98
N PHE A 125 15.74 9.78 10.88
CA PHE A 125 15.00 10.33 9.73
C PHE A 125 15.09 11.86 9.75
N PRO A 126 15.43 12.53 8.63
CA PRO A 126 15.55 13.97 8.63
C PRO A 126 14.20 14.65 8.93
N GLN A 127 14.14 15.46 10.00
CA GLN A 127 12.87 16.06 10.45
C GLN A 127 12.13 16.79 9.32
N PHE A 128 12.83 17.63 8.56
CA PHE A 128 12.24 18.41 7.46
C PHE A 128 11.66 17.55 6.33
N THR A 129 12.08 16.27 6.22
CA THR A 129 11.53 15.35 5.22
C THR A 129 10.27 14.64 5.69
N VAL A 130 10.12 14.44 7.00
CA VAL A 130 8.97 13.72 7.58
C VAL A 130 7.83 14.65 8.01
N GLU A 131 8.13 15.94 8.23
CA GLU A 131 7.20 16.95 8.74
C GLU A 131 5.91 17.03 7.89
N ASP A 132 6.03 17.28 6.59
CA ASP A 132 4.86 17.47 5.71
C ASP A 132 3.96 16.23 5.63
N PHE A 133 4.57 15.03 5.63
CA PHE A 133 3.85 13.76 5.62
C PHE A 133 3.12 13.52 6.94
N TYR A 134 3.78 13.80 8.07
CA TYR A 134 3.18 13.74 9.40
C TYR A 134 2.01 14.72 9.52
N GLU A 135 2.19 15.97 9.11
CA GLU A 135 1.15 17.00 9.22
C GLU A 135 -0.08 16.62 8.40
N THR A 136 0.11 16.16 7.16
CA THR A 136 -1.00 15.69 6.30
C THR A 136 -1.70 14.48 6.90
N PHE A 137 -0.96 13.52 7.45
CA PHE A 137 -1.54 12.37 8.13
C PHE A 137 -2.35 12.80 9.36
N MET A 138 -1.77 13.64 10.22
CA MET A 138 -2.44 14.11 11.44
C MET A 138 -3.65 15.00 11.16
N GLU A 139 -3.65 15.78 10.07
CA GLU A 139 -4.84 16.52 9.61
C GLU A 139 -6.03 15.56 9.43
N VAL A 140 -5.82 14.45 8.72
CA VAL A 140 -6.87 13.45 8.47
C VAL A 140 -7.26 12.70 9.74
N VAL A 141 -6.28 12.33 10.57
CA VAL A 141 -6.54 11.67 11.87
C VAL A 141 -7.35 12.57 12.80
N GLN A 142 -6.99 13.85 12.93
CA GLN A 142 -7.73 14.80 13.76
C GLN A 142 -9.16 14.97 13.27
N ARG A 143 -9.34 15.07 11.95
CA ARG A 143 -10.67 15.15 11.35
C ARG A 143 -11.56 13.95 11.69
N VAL A 144 -10.99 12.74 11.70
CA VAL A 144 -11.70 11.53 12.17
C VAL A 144 -12.04 11.64 13.66
N GLY A 145 -11.11 12.12 14.47
CA GLY A 145 -11.26 12.27 15.92
C GLY A 145 -12.34 13.24 16.37
N GLU A 146 -12.50 14.35 15.65
CA GLU A 146 -13.53 15.38 15.90
C GLU A 146 -14.95 14.80 15.91
N HIS A 147 -15.18 13.75 15.11
CA HIS A 147 -16.50 13.14 14.89
C HIS A 147 -16.58 11.70 15.39
N ALA A 148 -15.52 11.18 15.99
CA ALA A 148 -15.50 9.80 16.47
C ALA A 148 -16.57 9.56 17.54
N GLY A 149 -17.44 8.57 17.31
CA GLY A 149 -18.59 8.30 18.18
C GLY A 149 -19.77 9.27 18.01
N GLY A 150 -19.79 10.06 16.93
CA GLY A 150 -20.90 10.94 16.56
C GLY A 150 -22.17 10.18 16.13
N SER A 151 -23.20 10.94 15.75
CA SER A 151 -24.47 10.38 15.27
C SER A 151 -24.31 9.73 13.88
N PRO A 152 -25.17 8.76 13.49
CA PRO A 152 -25.05 8.08 12.19
C PRO A 152 -24.99 9.02 10.99
N ASP A 153 -25.83 10.07 10.95
CA ASP A 153 -25.88 11.03 9.85
C ASP A 153 -24.59 11.86 9.74
N GLU A 154 -24.00 12.24 10.88
CA GLU A 154 -22.69 12.92 10.91
C GLU A 154 -21.59 11.99 10.41
N LEU A 155 -21.57 10.74 10.90
CA LEU A 155 -20.56 9.75 10.50
C LEU A 155 -20.59 9.47 9.00
N ASP A 156 -21.76 9.42 8.37
CA ASP A 156 -21.89 9.20 6.93
C ASP A 156 -21.30 10.37 6.13
N SER A 157 -21.57 11.61 6.53
CA SER A 157 -20.94 12.78 5.91
C SER A 157 -19.42 12.78 6.04
N ILE A 158 -18.89 12.36 7.21
CA ILE A 158 -17.44 12.28 7.43
C ILE A 158 -16.81 11.12 6.66
N ARG A 159 -17.50 9.99 6.49
CA ARG A 159 -17.05 8.90 5.61
C ARG A 159 -16.94 9.35 4.16
N GLU A 160 -17.91 10.12 3.67
CA GLU A 160 -17.84 10.71 2.33
C GLU A 160 -16.66 11.69 2.19
N GLU A 161 -16.41 12.52 3.20
CA GLU A 161 -15.26 13.43 3.23
C GLU A 161 -13.93 12.65 3.21
N LEU A 162 -13.81 11.62 4.05
CA LEU A 162 -12.65 10.73 4.11
C LEU A 162 -12.42 10.04 2.77
N HIS A 163 -13.48 9.53 2.15
CA HIS A 163 -13.44 8.91 0.83
C HIS A 163 -12.98 9.89 -0.26
N SER A 164 -13.45 11.13 -0.22
CA SER A 164 -12.99 12.19 -1.11
C SER A 164 -11.51 12.52 -0.92
N LYS A 165 -11.04 12.64 0.33
CA LYS A 165 -9.62 12.91 0.65
C LYS A 165 -8.72 11.77 0.17
N PHE A 166 -9.08 10.52 0.41
CA PHE A 166 -8.31 9.35 -0.05
C PHE A 166 -8.28 9.19 -1.57
N ASN A 167 -9.23 9.80 -2.29
CA ASN A 167 -9.22 9.85 -3.75
C ASN A 167 -8.56 11.11 -4.34
N LYS A 168 -7.97 11.98 -3.50
CA LYS A 168 -7.04 13.03 -3.93
C LYS A 168 -5.61 12.47 -3.87
N GLN A 169 -4.95 12.39 -5.03
CA GLN A 169 -3.62 11.76 -5.17
C GLN A 169 -2.61 12.26 -4.11
N ALA A 170 -2.49 13.57 -3.94
CA ALA A 170 -1.55 14.15 -2.98
C ALA A 170 -1.82 13.70 -1.53
N TYR A 171 -3.07 13.79 -1.06
CA TYR A 171 -3.44 13.36 0.29
C TYR A 171 -3.20 11.86 0.48
N SER A 172 -3.69 11.05 -0.46
CA SER A 172 -3.59 9.60 -0.38
C SER A 172 -2.14 9.14 -0.36
N ASP A 173 -1.29 9.70 -1.21
CA ASP A 173 0.12 9.33 -1.28
C ASP A 173 0.91 9.83 -0.07
N TYR A 174 0.61 11.02 0.46
CA TYR A 174 1.26 11.51 1.69
C TYR A 174 0.97 10.61 2.88
N ILE A 175 -0.27 10.12 3.01
CA ILE A 175 -0.64 9.15 4.03
C ILE A 175 0.14 7.83 3.84
N VAL A 176 0.19 7.32 2.60
CA VAL A 176 0.96 6.10 2.28
C VAL A 176 2.44 6.26 2.62
N VAL A 177 3.07 7.38 2.23
CA VAL A 177 4.47 7.66 2.56
C VAL A 177 4.67 7.65 4.07
N TYR A 178 3.81 8.34 4.82
CA TYR A 178 3.96 8.40 6.28
C TYR A 178 3.85 7.01 6.93
N LEU A 179 2.95 6.15 6.45
CA LEU A 179 2.81 4.78 6.96
C LEU A 179 3.98 3.88 6.57
N ARG A 180 4.57 4.08 5.38
CA ARG A 180 5.83 3.42 5.00
C ARG A 180 6.97 3.81 5.94
N LEU A 181 7.06 5.08 6.32
CA LEU A 181 8.05 5.56 7.28
C LEU A 181 7.81 4.97 8.68
N ILE A 182 6.58 4.96 9.18
CA ILE A 182 6.22 4.30 10.46
C ILE A 182 6.62 2.81 10.42
N THR A 183 6.35 2.13 9.32
CA THR A 183 6.71 0.71 9.12
C THR A 183 8.23 0.54 9.18
N SER A 184 8.99 1.36 8.44
CA SER A 184 10.45 1.36 8.50
C SER A 184 10.97 1.64 9.91
N GLY A 185 10.37 2.60 10.61
CA GLY A 185 10.71 2.92 11.99
C GLY A 185 10.51 1.73 12.94
N GLN A 186 9.40 1.00 12.80
CA GLN A 186 9.14 -0.19 13.60
C GLN A 186 10.14 -1.32 13.31
N LEU A 187 10.44 -1.55 12.03
CA LEU A 187 11.41 -2.55 11.61
C LEU A 187 12.79 -2.25 12.22
N GLN A 188 13.25 -1.01 12.11
CA GLN A 188 14.54 -0.57 12.66
C GLN A 188 14.56 -0.57 14.19
N THR A 189 13.46 -0.19 14.84
CA THR A 189 13.34 -0.22 16.32
C THR A 189 13.52 -1.64 16.86
N GLN A 190 12.93 -2.64 16.20
CA GLN A 190 13.01 -4.05 16.61
C GLN A 190 13.86 -4.88 15.64
N HIS A 191 14.98 -4.30 15.18
CA HIS A 191 15.84 -4.93 14.18
C HIS A 191 16.27 -6.37 14.55
N ASP A 192 16.50 -6.64 15.83
CA ASP A 192 16.90 -7.96 16.31
C ASP A 192 15.90 -9.06 15.99
N PHE A 193 14.60 -8.72 16.00
CA PHE A 193 13.51 -9.61 15.65
C PHE A 193 13.37 -9.71 14.13
N TYR A 194 13.28 -8.57 13.44
CA TYR A 194 12.94 -8.52 12.02
C TYR A 194 14.06 -9.01 11.09
N GLN A 195 15.33 -8.93 11.50
CA GLN A 195 16.45 -9.42 10.69
C GLN A 195 16.29 -10.90 10.28
N ASN A 196 15.60 -11.71 11.10
CA ASN A 196 15.43 -13.14 10.84
C ASN A 196 14.43 -13.44 9.70
N PHE A 197 13.67 -12.44 9.26
CA PHE A 197 12.65 -12.56 8.22
C PHE A 197 13.06 -11.88 6.91
N ILE A 198 14.24 -11.27 6.86
CA ILE A 198 14.74 -10.59 5.66
C ILE A 198 15.58 -11.57 4.84
N GLU A 199 15.20 -11.73 3.58
CA GLU A 199 15.93 -12.60 2.66
C GLU A 199 17.25 -11.98 2.19
N GLY A 200 18.28 -12.81 2.13
CA GLY A 200 19.61 -12.47 1.63
C GLY A 200 20.50 -11.77 2.68
N PRO A 201 21.70 -11.30 2.28
CA PRO A 201 22.69 -10.73 3.20
C PRO A 201 22.42 -9.26 3.57
N ARG A 202 21.16 -8.81 3.52
CA ARG A 202 20.77 -7.40 3.75
C ARG A 202 20.55 -7.13 5.24
N THR A 203 21.00 -5.97 5.70
CA THR A 203 20.61 -5.43 7.00
C THR A 203 19.15 -4.96 7.00
N VAL A 204 18.54 -4.80 8.17
CA VAL A 204 17.18 -4.26 8.32
C VAL A 204 17.07 -2.86 7.70
N THR A 205 18.07 -2.00 7.93
CA THR A 205 18.10 -0.65 7.34
C THR A 205 18.19 -0.67 5.81
N GLU A 206 18.98 -1.58 5.23
CA GLU A 206 19.06 -1.72 3.77
C GLU A 206 17.73 -2.23 3.18
N PHE A 207 17.10 -3.21 3.83
CA PHE A 207 15.77 -3.69 3.45
C PHE A 207 14.74 -2.56 3.50
N CYS A 208 14.71 -1.77 4.58
CA CYS A 208 13.81 -0.63 4.70
C CYS A 208 13.96 0.37 3.54
N ARG A 209 15.19 0.77 3.23
CA ARG A 209 15.49 1.73 2.15
C ARG A 209 15.14 1.22 0.75
N GLN A 210 15.18 -0.09 0.53
CA GLN A 210 14.96 -0.70 -0.78
C GLN A 210 13.52 -1.17 -1.01
N GLU A 211 12.86 -1.69 0.03
CA GLU A 211 11.59 -2.42 -0.10
C GLU A 211 10.43 -1.86 0.76
N VAL A 212 10.68 -0.88 1.62
CA VAL A 212 9.64 -0.33 2.52
C VAL A 212 9.40 1.15 2.24
N GLU A 213 10.44 1.97 2.37
CA GLU A 213 10.38 3.43 2.26
C GLU A 213 10.00 3.93 0.85
N PRO A 214 10.47 3.31 -0.26
CA PRO A 214 10.08 3.76 -1.59
C PRO A 214 8.60 3.51 -1.89
N MET A 215 7.96 4.47 -2.57
CA MET A 215 6.61 4.33 -3.10
C MET A 215 6.54 3.24 -4.17
N TYR A 216 5.34 2.68 -4.35
CA TYR A 216 5.01 1.69 -5.38
C TYR A 216 5.73 0.32 -5.20
N LYS A 217 6.45 0.13 -4.09
CA LYS A 217 7.00 -1.17 -3.68
C LYS A 217 5.93 -2.03 -3.02
N GLU A 218 5.80 -3.26 -3.49
CA GLU A 218 4.86 -4.25 -2.95
C GLU A 218 5.06 -4.48 -1.44
N SER A 219 3.97 -4.85 -0.78
CA SER A 219 3.96 -5.16 0.65
C SER A 219 3.64 -6.62 0.88
N ASP A 220 4.41 -7.24 1.76
CA ASP A 220 4.27 -8.64 2.17
C ASP A 220 4.08 -8.73 3.70
N HIS A 221 4.04 -9.94 4.26
CA HIS A 221 3.76 -10.22 5.67
C HIS A 221 4.60 -9.36 6.62
N ILE A 222 5.88 -9.14 6.32
CA ILE A 222 6.77 -8.34 7.16
C ILE A 222 6.28 -6.89 7.29
N HIS A 223 5.77 -6.30 6.21
CA HIS A 223 5.20 -4.94 6.22
C HIS A 223 3.90 -4.90 7.04
N ILE A 224 3.05 -5.91 6.88
CA ILE A 224 1.77 -6.01 7.62
C ILE A 224 2.03 -6.10 9.12
N ILE A 225 2.89 -7.05 9.53
CA ILE A 225 3.24 -7.27 10.93
C ILE A 225 3.88 -6.01 11.54
N ALA A 226 4.82 -5.39 10.82
CA ALA A 226 5.47 -4.18 11.29
C ALA A 226 4.48 -3.02 11.45
N LEU A 227 3.63 -2.73 10.46
CA LEU A 227 2.65 -1.65 10.58
C LEU A 227 1.62 -1.93 11.69
N SER A 228 1.12 -3.16 11.78
CA SER A 228 0.18 -3.58 12.82
C SER A 228 0.78 -3.45 14.22
N ASN A 229 2.05 -3.84 14.41
CA ASN A 229 2.76 -3.66 15.67
C ASN A 229 2.99 -2.19 16.00
N ALA A 230 3.36 -1.38 14.99
CA ALA A 230 3.64 0.04 15.17
C ALA A 230 2.40 0.82 15.62
N LEU A 231 1.23 0.48 15.07
CA LEU A 231 -0.04 1.16 15.32
C LEU A 231 -0.94 0.46 16.34
N ASN A 232 -0.51 -0.68 16.87
CA ASN A 232 -1.29 -1.55 17.75
C ASN A 232 -2.67 -1.91 17.17
N ALA A 233 -2.71 -2.22 15.87
CA ALA A 233 -3.93 -2.46 15.11
C ALA A 233 -3.92 -3.84 14.46
N GLY A 234 -4.85 -4.71 14.87
CA GLY A 234 -4.98 -6.05 14.30
C GLY A 234 -5.54 -6.04 12.87
N VAL A 235 -4.93 -6.83 11.99
CA VAL A 235 -5.35 -6.98 10.59
C VAL A 235 -5.66 -8.45 10.30
N ARG A 236 -6.82 -8.73 9.71
CA ARG A 236 -7.13 -10.04 9.14
C ARG A 236 -6.98 -9.99 7.63
N VAL A 237 -6.13 -10.83 7.07
CA VAL A 237 -5.97 -10.98 5.62
C VAL A 237 -6.61 -12.30 5.18
N LYS A 238 -7.47 -12.21 4.17
CA LYS A 238 -8.16 -13.32 3.53
C LYS A 238 -7.45 -13.68 2.22
N TYR A 239 -6.77 -14.82 2.18
CA TYR A 239 -5.98 -15.25 1.02
C TYR A 239 -6.87 -16.01 0.04
N MET A 240 -7.17 -15.35 -1.07
CA MET A 240 -7.89 -15.94 -2.20
C MET A 240 -6.86 -16.26 -3.29
N ASP A 241 -6.30 -17.47 -3.20
CA ASP A 241 -5.31 -18.02 -4.11
C ASP A 241 -5.75 -19.38 -4.69
N ARG A 242 -4.87 -20.06 -5.43
CA ARG A 242 -5.09 -21.43 -5.91
C ARG A 242 -4.68 -22.52 -4.92
N GLY A 243 -4.50 -22.18 -3.64
CA GLY A 243 -4.23 -23.15 -2.58
C GLY A 243 -5.36 -24.17 -2.45
N GLU A 244 -5.03 -25.35 -1.91
CA GLU A 244 -5.96 -26.47 -1.81
C GLU A 244 -7.23 -26.13 -1.02
N GLY A 245 -8.37 -26.67 -1.47
CA GLY A 245 -9.67 -26.50 -0.82
C GLY A 245 -10.51 -25.34 -1.36
N SER A 246 -11.75 -25.26 -0.87
CA SER A 246 -12.74 -24.27 -1.32
C SER A 246 -12.84 -23.04 -0.40
N GLN A 247 -12.01 -22.96 0.63
CA GLN A 247 -12.09 -21.91 1.64
C GLN A 247 -11.05 -20.82 1.42
N VAL A 248 -11.42 -19.58 1.77
CA VAL A 248 -10.50 -18.44 1.85
C VAL A 248 -9.85 -18.44 3.23
N ILE A 249 -8.55 -18.72 3.26
CA ILE A 249 -7.76 -18.86 4.48
C ILE A 249 -7.63 -17.48 5.13
N ALA A 250 -7.84 -17.41 6.45
CA ALA A 250 -7.61 -16.19 7.23
C ALA A 250 -6.27 -16.27 7.94
N HIS A 251 -5.51 -15.18 7.87
CA HIS A 251 -4.34 -14.93 8.70
C HIS A 251 -4.56 -13.64 9.47
N ASP A 252 -4.30 -13.67 10.78
CA ASP A 252 -4.43 -12.52 11.66
C ASP A 252 -3.03 -11.99 12.01
N PHE A 253 -2.85 -10.69 11.92
CA PHE A 253 -1.58 -10.02 12.15
C PHE A 253 -1.75 -8.89 13.18
N PRO A 254 -1.02 -8.93 14.30
CA PRO A 254 -0.28 -10.08 14.84
C PRO A 254 -1.21 -11.20 15.31
N ASP A 255 -0.67 -12.42 15.45
CA ASP A 255 -1.42 -13.57 15.96
C ASP A 255 -2.02 -13.28 17.33
N GLY A 256 -3.30 -13.63 17.50
CA GLY A 256 -4.03 -13.46 18.76
C GLY A 256 -4.55 -12.05 19.04
N VAL A 257 -4.22 -11.06 18.20
CA VAL A 257 -4.81 -9.72 18.27
C VAL A 257 -6.14 -9.71 17.52
N LYS A 258 -7.18 -9.11 18.13
CA LYS A 258 -8.48 -8.98 17.48
C LYS A 258 -8.34 -8.11 16.22
N PRO A 259 -8.71 -8.59 15.03
CA PRO A 259 -8.63 -7.80 13.82
C PRO A 259 -9.66 -6.67 13.83
N LEU A 260 -9.20 -5.47 13.50
CA LEU A 260 -9.99 -4.26 13.31
C LEU A 260 -10.15 -3.93 11.82
N VAL A 261 -9.17 -4.36 11.01
CA VAL A 261 -9.14 -4.22 9.56
C VAL A 261 -9.22 -5.61 8.92
N HIS A 262 -10.04 -5.74 7.88
CA HIS A 262 -10.17 -6.99 7.12
C HIS A 262 -9.82 -6.71 5.66
N LEU A 263 -8.81 -7.42 5.14
CA LEU A 263 -8.32 -7.27 3.77
C LEU A 263 -8.51 -8.57 2.99
N LEU A 264 -8.76 -8.46 1.69
CA LEU A 264 -8.68 -9.54 0.74
C LEU A 264 -7.32 -9.48 0.06
N TYR A 265 -6.54 -10.55 0.16
CA TYR A 265 -5.34 -10.73 -0.65
C TYR A 265 -5.69 -11.58 -1.88
N ARG A 266 -5.41 -11.02 -3.05
CA ARG A 266 -5.32 -11.72 -4.33
C ARG A 266 -3.85 -11.65 -4.76
N PRO A 267 -3.30 -12.60 -5.53
CA PRO A 267 -1.88 -12.59 -5.87
C PRO A 267 -1.39 -11.20 -6.31
N GLY A 268 -0.55 -10.57 -5.47
CA GLY A 268 0.01 -9.23 -5.69
C GLY A 268 -0.88 -8.02 -5.34
N HIS A 269 -2.06 -8.20 -4.75
CA HIS A 269 -3.01 -7.10 -4.54
C HIS A 269 -3.87 -7.22 -3.27
N TYR A 270 -4.17 -6.07 -2.66
CA TYR A 270 -5.02 -5.96 -1.46
C TYR A 270 -6.27 -5.12 -1.72
N ASP A 271 -7.43 -5.66 -1.34
CA ASP A 271 -8.71 -4.95 -1.29
C ASP A 271 -9.26 -4.95 0.14
N ILE A 272 -10.26 -4.11 0.42
CA ILE A 272 -10.88 -4.00 1.75
C ILE A 272 -12.12 -4.87 1.80
N LEU A 273 -12.34 -5.60 2.89
CA LEU A 273 -13.53 -6.42 3.14
C LEU A 273 -14.38 -5.88 4.30
N TYR A 274 -15.70 -5.92 4.14
CA TYR A 274 -16.67 -5.46 5.14
C TYR A 274 -17.65 -6.58 5.54
N ALA A 275 -17.82 -6.80 6.84
CA ALA A 275 -18.65 -7.87 7.42
C ALA A 275 -20.11 -7.46 7.68
#